data_AF-C0E935-F1
#
_entry.id   AF-C0E935-F1
#
_cell.length_a   1.000
_cell.length_b   1.000
_cell.length_c   1.000
_cell.angle_alpha   90.00
_cell.angle_beta   90.00
_cell.angle_gamma   90.00
#
_symmetry.space_group_name_H-M   'P 1'
#
loop_
_entity.id
_entity.type
_entity.pdbx_description
1 polymer ?
#
loop_
_entity_poly.entity_id
_entity_poly.type
_entity_poly.pdbx_seq_one_letter_code
_entity_poly.pdbx_strand_id
1 'polypeptide(L)'
;MNGVSKCPGCCGKKFLLKHPTCGVLSCSQRKGLEYCYECGEYPCKKYDGADRVDSFITHLNRFSDLEKAKTLGIDVYRGELDQKISILETLLANYNDGRRKGFFCLAVNLLELEDVEHVLAQIESETQPGQSVKEKAARAVRLFQKMGEQRNLTLKLRKKV
;
A
#
# COMPACT_ATOMS: atom_id res chain seq x y z
N MET A 1 16.26 -6.63 5.96
CA MET A 1 15.07 -7.35 6.48
C MET A 1 14.71 -8.46 5.50
N ASN A 2 15.00 -9.73 5.83
CA ASN A 2 14.80 -10.87 4.91
C ASN A 2 13.50 -11.64 5.21
N GLY A 3 12.40 -10.92 5.40
CA GLY A 3 11.10 -11.55 5.65
C GLY A 3 10.44 -11.96 4.34
N VAL A 4 10.53 -13.24 3.98
CA VAL A 4 9.83 -13.79 2.80
C VAL A 4 8.32 -13.70 3.03
N SER A 5 7.59 -13.03 2.13
CA SER A 5 6.13 -12.98 2.20
C SER A 5 5.54 -14.39 2.09
N LYS A 6 4.65 -14.75 3.03
CA LYS A 6 3.93 -16.04 2.96
C LYS A 6 2.96 -16.06 1.76
N CYS A 7 2.48 -14.89 1.32
CA CYS A 7 1.65 -14.70 0.13
C CYS A 7 2.52 -14.32 -1.07
N PRO A 8 2.45 -15.05 -2.20
CA PRO A 8 3.23 -14.73 -3.40
C PRO A 8 2.70 -13.48 -4.15
N GLY A 9 1.63 -12.84 -3.67
CA GLY A 9 0.89 -11.82 -4.40
C GLY A 9 -0.14 -12.43 -5.34
N CYS A 10 -1.22 -11.70 -5.64
CA CYS A 10 -2.21 -12.09 -6.65
C CYS A 10 -1.49 -12.32 -7.99
N CYS A 11 -1.76 -13.45 -8.64
CA CYS A 11 -1.06 -13.88 -9.87
C CYS A 11 0.46 -14.10 -9.73
N GLY A 12 1.03 -14.05 -8.53
CA GLY A 12 2.44 -14.35 -8.30
C GLY A 12 2.80 -15.81 -8.58
N LYS A 13 4.11 -16.10 -8.68
CA LYS A 13 4.59 -17.46 -8.92
C LYS A 13 4.03 -18.42 -7.86
N LYS A 14 3.41 -19.52 -8.30
CA LYS A 14 2.70 -20.51 -7.46
C LYS A 14 1.46 -19.97 -6.73
N PHE A 15 0.89 -18.82 -7.10
CA PHE A 15 -0.32 -18.29 -6.49
C PHE A 15 -1.48 -19.31 -6.54
N LEU A 16 -1.75 -19.90 -7.71
CA LEU A 16 -2.79 -20.92 -7.88
C LEU A 16 -2.55 -22.21 -7.08
N LEU A 17 -1.29 -22.56 -6.78
CA LEU A 17 -0.98 -23.70 -5.91
C LEU A 17 -1.34 -23.40 -4.45
N LYS A 18 -1.17 -22.15 -4.01
CA LYS A 18 -1.48 -21.70 -2.63
C LYS A 18 -2.94 -21.26 -2.46
N HIS A 19 -3.57 -20.82 -3.54
CA HIS A 19 -4.92 -20.25 -3.56
C HIS A 19 -5.73 -20.87 -4.72
N PRO A 20 -6.00 -22.19 -4.69
CA PRO A 20 -6.65 -22.89 -5.80
C PRO A 20 -8.09 -22.41 -6.06
N THR A 21 -8.72 -21.75 -5.10
CA THR A 21 -10.13 -21.32 -5.14
C THR A 21 -10.29 -19.80 -5.20
N CYS A 22 -9.31 -19.06 -5.74
CA CYS A 22 -9.41 -17.60 -5.84
C CYS A 22 -10.59 -17.16 -6.74
N GLY A 23 -11.67 -16.68 -6.11
CA GLY A 23 -12.89 -16.24 -6.80
C GLY A 23 -12.77 -14.95 -7.62
N VAL A 24 -11.70 -14.18 -7.42
CA VAL A 24 -11.38 -13.00 -8.25
C VAL A 24 -10.70 -13.46 -9.54
N LEU A 25 -9.63 -14.25 -9.43
CA LEU A 25 -8.87 -14.76 -10.58
C LEU A 25 -9.73 -15.65 -11.50
N SER A 26 -10.53 -16.55 -10.93
CA SER A 26 -11.44 -17.38 -11.75
C SER A 26 -12.55 -16.55 -12.42
N CYS A 27 -12.90 -15.39 -11.86
CA CYS A 27 -13.88 -14.49 -12.46
C CYS A 27 -13.27 -13.69 -13.61
N SER A 28 -12.06 -13.16 -13.43
CA SER A 28 -11.36 -12.39 -14.47
C SER A 28 -11.02 -13.28 -15.68
N GLN A 29 -10.52 -14.50 -15.43
CA GLN A 29 -10.25 -15.49 -16.48
C GLN A 29 -11.49 -15.87 -17.30
N ARG A 30 -12.63 -16.14 -16.65
CA ARG A 30 -13.87 -16.48 -17.36
C ARG A 30 -14.43 -15.31 -18.18
N LYS A 31 -14.24 -14.08 -17.72
CA LYS A 31 -14.69 -12.87 -18.44
C LYS A 31 -13.66 -12.37 -19.47
N GLY A 32 -12.45 -12.92 -19.50
CA GLY A 32 -11.37 -12.46 -20.37
C GLY A 32 -10.88 -11.05 -20.02
N LEU A 33 -10.91 -10.68 -18.75
CA LEU A 33 -10.51 -9.34 -18.25
C LEU A 33 -9.24 -9.45 -17.42
N GLU A 34 -8.40 -8.43 -17.47
CA GLU A 34 -7.18 -8.35 -16.67
C GLU A 34 -7.45 -7.66 -15.33
N TYR A 35 -8.26 -6.59 -15.36
CA TYR A 35 -8.61 -5.80 -14.18
C TYR A 35 -10.11 -5.76 -13.95
N CYS A 36 -10.51 -5.71 -12.68
CA CYS A 36 -11.93 -5.66 -12.33
C CYS A 36 -12.62 -4.39 -12.84
N TYR A 37 -11.92 -3.25 -12.95
CA TYR A 37 -12.47 -2.00 -13.48
C TYR A 37 -12.89 -2.08 -14.95
N GLU A 38 -12.44 -3.10 -15.70
CA GLU A 38 -12.82 -3.34 -17.10
C GLU A 38 -14.20 -4.01 -17.22
N CYS A 39 -14.71 -4.57 -16.12
CA CYS A 39 -16.03 -5.19 -16.10
C CYS A 39 -17.11 -4.11 -15.98
N GLY A 40 -18.08 -4.05 -16.91
CA GLY A 40 -19.18 -3.09 -16.84
C GLY A 40 -20.07 -3.19 -15.59
N GLU A 41 -20.00 -4.30 -14.86
CA GLU A 41 -20.66 -4.47 -13.55
C GLU A 41 -19.82 -4.00 -12.36
N TYR A 42 -18.57 -3.53 -12.57
CA TYR A 42 -17.69 -3.12 -11.48
C TYR A 42 -18.00 -1.70 -10.99
N PRO A 43 -18.04 -1.44 -9.67
CA PRO A 43 -17.93 -2.41 -8.57
C PRO A 43 -19.19 -3.28 -8.44
N CYS A 44 -19.03 -4.60 -8.49
CA CYS A 44 -20.16 -5.54 -8.43
C CYS A 44 -20.46 -5.97 -6.99
N LYS A 45 -21.57 -6.70 -6.77
CA LYS A 45 -22.01 -7.19 -5.45
C LYS A 45 -20.95 -7.93 -4.61
N LYS A 46 -19.89 -8.45 -5.24
CA LYS A 46 -18.75 -9.07 -4.53
C LYS A 46 -17.96 -8.05 -3.68
N TYR A 47 -18.10 -6.78 -3.99
CA TYR A 47 -17.42 -5.66 -3.34
C TYR A 47 -18.28 -4.96 -2.29
N ASP A 48 -19.51 -5.42 -2.05
CA ASP A 48 -20.40 -4.85 -1.05
C ASP A 48 -19.73 -4.86 0.33
N GLY A 49 -19.48 -3.67 0.86
CA GLY A 49 -18.81 -3.47 2.15
C GLY A 49 -17.33 -3.89 2.19
N ALA A 50 -16.68 -4.05 1.03
CA ALA A 50 -15.28 -4.43 0.93
C ALA A 50 -14.30 -3.37 1.51
N ASP A 51 -14.77 -2.14 1.65
CA ASP A 51 -14.09 -0.99 2.24
C ASP A 51 -14.44 -0.77 3.72
N ARG A 52 -15.35 -1.54 4.32
CA ARG A 52 -15.76 -1.34 5.73
C ARG A 52 -14.68 -1.77 6.73
N VAL A 53 -13.94 -2.82 6.39
CA VAL A 53 -12.91 -3.41 7.24
C VAL A 53 -11.67 -3.74 6.43
N ASP A 54 -10.51 -3.51 7.03
CA ASP A 54 -9.23 -3.85 6.48
C ASP A 54 -8.89 -5.31 6.80
N SER A 55 -8.06 -5.92 5.95
CA SER A 55 -7.47 -7.23 6.21
C SER A 55 -6.11 -7.05 6.92
N PHE A 56 -5.12 -7.88 6.59
CA PHE A 56 -3.73 -7.64 6.96
C PHE A 56 -3.09 -6.47 6.19
N ILE A 57 -3.80 -5.91 5.20
CA ILE A 57 -3.52 -4.66 4.48
C ILE A 57 -4.77 -3.77 4.49
N THR A 58 -4.61 -2.47 4.26
CA THR A 58 -5.75 -1.55 4.15
C THR A 58 -6.51 -1.76 2.84
N HIS A 59 -7.81 -1.52 2.88
CA HIS A 59 -8.70 -1.50 1.73
C HIS A 59 -9.19 -0.09 1.39
N LEU A 60 -8.75 0.94 2.13
CA LEU A 60 -9.30 2.29 2.04
C LEU A 60 -9.22 2.86 0.63
N ASN A 61 -8.08 2.68 -0.04
CA ASN A 61 -7.84 3.23 -1.38
C ASN A 61 -8.21 2.25 -2.51
N ARG A 62 -8.71 1.04 -2.23
CA ARG A 62 -8.89 0.00 -3.28
C ARG A 62 -9.67 0.48 -4.50
N PHE A 63 -10.79 1.18 -4.27
CA PHE A 63 -11.65 1.63 -5.35
C PHE A 63 -11.05 2.83 -6.08
N SER A 64 -10.50 3.80 -5.33
CA SER A 64 -9.84 4.97 -5.91
C SER A 64 -8.58 4.56 -6.69
N ASP A 65 -7.81 3.60 -6.21
CA ASP A 65 -6.62 3.06 -6.88
C ASP A 65 -6.99 2.37 -8.20
N LEU A 66 -8.09 1.61 -8.24
CA LEU A 66 -8.55 0.98 -9.47
C LEU A 66 -9.12 2.01 -10.46
N GLU A 67 -9.78 3.07 -9.98
CA GLU A 67 -10.18 4.18 -10.85
C GLU A 67 -8.98 4.99 -11.34
N LYS A 68 -7.94 5.17 -10.51
CA LYS A 68 -6.67 5.81 -10.89
C LYS A 68 -5.96 5.00 -11.98
N ALA A 69 -5.88 3.68 -11.82
CA ALA A 69 -5.33 2.77 -12.82
C ALA A 69 -6.11 2.83 -14.15
N LYS A 70 -7.44 2.91 -14.08
CA LYS A 70 -8.31 3.03 -15.26
C LYS A 70 -8.16 4.38 -15.97
N THR A 71 -8.09 5.47 -15.22
CA THR A 71 -8.06 6.84 -15.78
C THR A 71 -6.69 7.26 -16.27
N LEU A 72 -5.62 6.90 -15.56
CA LEU A 72 -4.23 7.22 -15.95
C LEU A 72 -3.63 6.19 -16.91
N GLY A 73 -4.22 5.00 -16.97
CA GLY A 73 -3.63 3.83 -17.63
C GLY A 73 -2.70 3.06 -16.71
N ILE A 74 -2.65 1.74 -16.91
CA ILE A 74 -1.97 0.81 -16.00
C ILE A 74 -0.46 1.05 -15.90
N ASP A 75 0.21 1.43 -16.98
CA ASP A 75 1.65 1.67 -16.97
C ASP A 75 2.04 2.92 -16.16
N VAL A 76 1.24 3.98 -16.25
CA VAL A 76 1.45 5.21 -15.46
C VAL A 76 1.22 4.93 -13.99
N TYR A 77 0.12 4.24 -13.66
CA TYR A 77 -0.17 3.83 -12.29
C TYR A 77 0.91 2.90 -11.72
N ARG A 78 1.45 1.95 -12.52
CA ARG A 78 2.56 1.11 -12.11
C ARG A 78 3.83 1.92 -11.82
N GLY A 79 4.13 2.93 -12.65
CA GLY A 79 5.27 3.83 -12.41
C GLY A 79 5.19 4.52 -11.05
N GLU A 80 4.00 5.00 -10.66
CA GLU A 80 3.78 5.57 -9.33
C GLU A 80 4.00 4.54 -8.22
N LEU A 81 3.49 3.31 -8.39
CA LEU A 81 3.71 2.23 -7.41
C LEU A 81 5.19 1.87 -7.28
N ASP A 82 5.94 1.85 -8.37
CA ASP A 82 7.39 1.58 -8.36
C ASP A 82 8.15 2.67 -7.58
N GLN A 83 7.77 3.94 -7.74
CA GLN A 83 8.32 5.03 -6.94
C GLN A 83 7.97 4.89 -5.45
N LYS A 84 6.71 4.59 -5.12
CA LYS A 84 6.29 4.30 -3.74
C LYS A 84 7.05 3.12 -3.15
N ILE A 85 7.34 2.08 -3.92
CA ILE A 85 8.16 0.93 -3.50
C ILE A 85 9.58 1.38 -3.16
N SER A 86 10.23 2.17 -4.02
CA SER A 86 11.59 2.67 -3.77
C SER A 86 11.68 3.52 -2.49
N ILE A 87 10.69 4.38 -2.24
CA ILE A 87 10.61 5.15 -1.00
C ILE A 87 10.40 4.22 0.20
N LEU A 88 9.50 3.24 0.09
CA LEU A 88 9.28 2.26 1.16
C LEU A 88 10.56 1.48 1.48
N GLU A 89 11.34 1.07 0.48
CA GLU A 89 12.62 0.40 0.69
C GLU A 89 13.61 1.28 1.45
N THR A 90 13.68 2.56 1.10
CA THR A 90 14.49 3.57 1.81
C THR A 90 14.06 3.72 3.27
N LEU A 91 12.75 3.81 3.51
CA LEU A 91 12.16 3.87 4.86
C LEU A 91 12.51 2.62 5.69
N LEU A 92 12.39 1.44 5.09
CA LEU A 92 12.65 0.17 5.75
C LEU A 92 14.14 -0.08 6.02
N ALA A 93 15.03 0.43 5.18
CA ALA A 93 16.47 0.30 5.35
C ALA A 93 17.01 1.23 6.44
N ASN A 94 16.56 2.49 6.45
CA ASN A 94 17.22 3.56 7.22
C ASN A 94 16.45 4.01 8.46
N TYR A 95 15.13 3.79 8.50
CA TYR A 95 14.24 4.38 9.51
C TYR A 95 13.42 3.33 10.27
N ASN A 96 13.75 2.05 10.14
CA ASN A 96 13.03 0.96 10.77
C ASN A 96 13.80 0.37 11.95
N ASP A 97 13.29 0.61 13.16
CA ASP A 97 13.82 0.08 14.42
C ASP A 97 13.47 -1.40 14.69
N GLY A 98 12.98 -2.11 13.67
CA GLY A 98 12.50 -3.50 13.77
C GLY A 98 11.01 -3.62 14.10
N ARG A 99 10.31 -2.53 14.43
CA ARG A 99 8.88 -2.53 14.83
C ARG A 99 7.98 -1.69 13.93
N ARG A 100 8.54 -0.91 12.99
CA ARG A 100 7.78 0.06 12.17
C ARG A 100 7.46 -0.39 10.74
N LYS A 101 7.87 -1.60 10.33
CA LYS A 101 7.58 -2.13 8.99
C LYS A 101 6.11 -1.97 8.60
N GLY A 102 5.19 -2.46 9.43
CA GLY A 102 3.75 -2.39 9.14
C GLY A 102 3.21 -0.97 9.07
N PHE A 103 3.76 -0.05 9.87
CA PHE A 103 3.39 1.36 9.84
C PHE A 103 3.82 2.01 8.51
N PHE A 104 5.07 1.82 8.08
CA PHE A 104 5.53 2.38 6.80
C PHE A 104 4.79 1.78 5.60
N CYS A 105 4.53 0.47 5.60
CA CYS A 105 3.71 -0.14 4.55
C CYS A 105 2.30 0.48 4.49
N LEU A 106 1.69 0.77 5.64
CA LEU A 106 0.38 1.40 5.70
C LEU A 106 0.42 2.87 5.23
N ALA A 107 1.39 3.64 5.73
CA ALA A 107 1.53 5.06 5.40
C ALA A 107 1.76 5.27 3.90
N VAL A 108 2.70 4.54 3.31
CA VAL A 108 3.04 4.63 1.88
C VAL A 108 1.89 4.15 1.00
N ASN A 109 1.09 3.19 1.47
CA ASN A 109 -0.09 2.73 0.71
C ASN A 109 -1.25 3.74 0.74
N LEU A 110 -1.44 4.45 1.86
CA LEU A 110 -2.56 5.37 2.03
C LEU A 110 -2.33 6.77 1.46
N LEU A 111 -1.09 7.26 1.52
CA LEU A 111 -0.74 8.61 1.08
C LEU A 111 -0.46 8.64 -0.44
N GLU A 112 -0.72 9.78 -1.05
CA GLU A 112 -0.34 10.05 -2.45
C GLU A 112 1.18 10.10 -2.59
N LEU A 113 1.69 9.86 -3.80
CA LEU A 113 3.13 9.78 -4.03
C LEU A 113 3.84 11.07 -3.57
N GLU A 114 3.27 12.23 -3.93
CA GLU A 114 3.84 13.54 -3.61
C GLU A 114 3.94 13.77 -2.10
N ASP A 115 2.97 13.26 -1.33
CA ASP A 115 2.99 13.34 0.13
C ASP A 115 4.10 12.49 0.73
N VAL A 116 4.28 11.28 0.19
CA VAL A 116 5.30 10.34 0.66
C VAL A 116 6.70 10.87 0.31
N GLU A 117 6.87 11.44 -0.89
CA GLU A 117 8.11 12.11 -1.31
C GLU A 117 8.43 13.32 -0.42
N HIS A 118 7.43 14.18 -0.17
CA HIS A 118 7.59 15.34 0.69
C HIS A 118 8.02 14.96 2.11
N VAL A 119 7.36 13.95 2.69
CA VAL A 119 7.70 13.47 4.03
C VAL A 119 9.10 12.85 4.06
N LEU A 120 9.50 12.08 3.05
CA LEU A 120 10.85 11.52 2.97
C LEU A 120 11.91 12.63 2.90
N ALA A 121 11.72 13.61 2.02
CA ALA A 121 12.63 14.75 1.90
C ALA A 121 12.76 15.53 3.23
N GLN A 122 11.64 15.72 3.93
CA GLN A 122 11.64 16.35 5.24
C GLN A 122 12.43 15.50 6.26
N ILE A 123 12.20 14.19 6.31
CA ILE A 123 12.92 13.27 7.19
C ILE A 123 14.44 13.36 6.95
N GLU A 124 14.86 13.34 5.69
CA GLU A 124 16.27 13.40 5.30
C GLU A 124 16.92 14.73 5.70
N SER A 125 16.23 15.86 5.48
CA SER A 125 16.72 17.18 5.87
C SER A 125 16.86 17.35 7.40
N GLU A 126 16.02 16.69 8.18
CA GLU A 126 16.03 16.75 9.65
C GLU A 126 16.91 15.68 10.30
N THR A 127 17.45 14.74 9.52
CA THR A 127 18.28 13.64 10.02
C THR A 127 19.71 14.13 10.24
N GLN A 128 20.22 13.97 11.46
CA GLN A 128 21.57 14.39 11.82
C GLN A 128 22.53 13.20 11.87
N PRO A 129 23.83 13.42 11.59
CA PRO A 129 24.87 12.42 11.81
C PRO A 129 24.85 11.93 13.27
N GLY A 130 25.06 10.63 13.48
CA GLY A 130 25.13 10.03 14.82
C GLY A 130 23.79 9.72 15.49
N GLN A 131 22.64 10.11 14.91
CA GLN A 131 21.33 9.72 15.45
C GLN A 131 21.13 8.20 15.42
N SER A 132 20.58 7.68 16.51
CA SER A 132 20.19 6.27 16.61
C SER A 132 19.03 5.94 15.67
N VAL A 133 18.94 4.69 15.23
CA VAL A 133 17.82 4.19 14.40
C VAL A 133 16.48 4.44 15.07
N LYS A 134 16.42 4.38 16.41
CA LYS A 134 15.19 4.60 17.18
C LYS A 134 14.72 6.06 17.11
N GLU A 135 15.65 7.01 17.18
CA GLU A 135 15.33 8.45 17.04
C GLU A 135 14.87 8.78 15.62
N LYS A 136 15.58 8.25 14.61
CA LYS A 136 15.20 8.37 13.19
C LYS A 136 13.80 7.79 12.95
N ALA A 137 13.52 6.60 13.46
CA ALA A 137 12.22 5.94 13.34
C ALA A 137 11.10 6.75 14.01
N ALA A 138 11.33 7.25 15.23
CA ALA A 138 10.34 8.06 15.95
C ALA A 138 10.00 9.35 15.20
N ARG A 139 11.02 10.02 14.63
CA ARG A 139 10.84 11.20 13.79
C ARG A 139 10.03 10.88 12.53
N ALA A 140 10.41 9.85 11.79
CA ALA A 140 9.72 9.43 10.58
C ALA A 140 8.24 9.13 10.86
N VAL A 141 7.95 8.37 11.92
CA VAL A 141 6.56 8.08 12.33
C VAL A 141 5.77 9.36 12.61
N ARG A 142 6.34 10.31 13.36
CA ARG A 142 5.69 11.59 13.67
C ARG A 142 5.37 12.40 12.40
N LEU A 143 6.31 12.47 11.46
CA LEU A 143 6.12 13.22 10.21
C LEU A 143 5.05 12.58 9.32
N PHE A 144 5.04 11.26 9.19
CA PHE A 144 3.96 10.54 8.50
C PHE A 144 2.60 10.72 9.18
N GLN A 145 2.55 10.68 10.53
CA GLN A 145 1.30 10.93 11.27
C GLN A 145 0.77 12.33 10.99
N LYS A 146 1.64 13.35 11.05
CA LYS A 146 1.27 14.74 10.71
C LYS A 146 0.74 14.86 9.28
N MET A 147 1.39 14.20 8.31
CA MET A 147 0.90 14.19 6.93
C MET A 147 -0.46 13.49 6.81
N GLY A 148 -0.64 12.36 7.50
CA GLY A 148 -1.95 11.70 7.61
C GLY A 148 -3.02 12.63 8.15
N GLU A 149 -2.76 13.34 9.24
CA GLU A 149 -3.68 14.34 9.82
C GLU A 149 -4.02 15.46 8.83
N GLN A 150 -3.03 16.00 8.12
CA GLN A 150 -3.23 17.02 7.07
C GLN A 150 -4.14 16.54 5.94
N ARG A 151 -4.08 15.24 5.62
CA ARG A 151 -4.94 14.59 4.61
C ARG A 151 -6.24 14.03 5.19
N ASN A 152 -6.55 14.28 6.46
CA ASN A 152 -7.69 13.70 7.19
C ASN A 152 -7.69 12.15 7.18
N LEU A 153 -6.50 11.55 7.19
CA LEU A 153 -6.28 10.11 7.18
C LEU A 153 -5.73 9.63 8.51
N THR A 154 -6.39 8.63 9.08
CA THR A 154 -5.83 7.89 10.23
C THR A 154 -4.94 6.77 9.71
N LEU A 155 -3.65 6.82 10.01
CA LEU A 155 -2.67 5.78 9.65
C LEU A 155 -2.77 4.55 10.56
N LYS A 156 -3.94 3.89 10.55
CA LYS A 156 -4.23 2.67 11.30
C LYS A 156 -5.20 1.78 10.51
N LEU A 157 -4.97 0.46 10.54
CA LEU A 157 -5.90 -0.50 9.95
C LEU A 157 -7.26 -0.48 10.67
N ARG A 158 -8.33 -0.40 9.89
CA ARG A 158 -9.73 -0.43 10.32
C ARG A 158 -10.13 -1.88 10.57
N LYS A 159 -10.38 -2.24 11.83
CA LYS A 159 -10.78 -3.61 12.19
C LYS A 159 -12.29 -3.67 12.38
N LYS A 160 -12.86 -4.86 12.15
CA LYS A 160 -14.24 -5.15 12.55
C LYS A 160 -14.35 -4.96 14.06
N VAL A 161 -15.31 -4.14 14.50
CA VAL A 161 -15.70 -4.01 15.91
C VAL A 161 -16.39 -5.30 16.34
#